data_AF-A0A9Q8YWW8-F1
#
_entry.id   AF-A0A9Q8YWW8-F1
#
_cell.length_a   1.000
_cell.length_b   1.000
_cell.length_c   1.000
_cell.angle_alpha   90.00
_cell.angle_beta   90.00
_cell.angle_gamma   90.00
#
_symmetry.space_group_name_H-M   'P 1'
#
loop_
_entity.id
_entity.type
_entity.pdbx_description
1 polymer ?
#
loop_
_entity_poly.entity_id
_entity_poly.type
_entity_poly.pdbx_seq_one_letter_code
_entity_poly.pdbx_strand_id
1 'polypeptide(L)'
;MLKYLLLPPLVLAAGCASVNDRLPNYVDQNVTKNTAKLIADDFIRNLKKPLPPATTTLIIKKNNTEDNFTPLFVSLLRRNGYSVIYTDQPQKQQNMSVTLTYRITPMDKGIMSVVYYEVAGVTRYYIRTYNR
;
A
#
# COMPACT_ATOMS: atom_id res chain seq x y z
N MET A 1 -46.36 27.35 39.32
CA MET A 1 -45.81 27.76 38.00
C MET A 1 -44.44 27.11 37.84
N LEU A 2 -44.34 26.03 37.09
CA LEU A 2 -43.08 25.30 36.89
C LEU A 2 -42.61 25.52 35.45
N LYS A 3 -41.52 26.27 35.31
CA LYS A 3 -40.96 26.75 34.03
C LYS A 3 -40.00 25.66 33.51
N TYR A 4 -40.46 24.83 32.59
CA TYR A 4 -39.61 23.83 31.93
C TYR A 4 -38.82 24.50 30.80
N LEU A 5 -37.54 24.78 31.05
CA LEU A 5 -36.57 25.17 30.04
C LEU A 5 -36.20 23.92 29.21
N LEU A 6 -36.79 23.80 28.02
CA LEU A 6 -36.37 22.82 27.01
C LEU A 6 -35.05 23.30 26.39
N LEU A 7 -33.93 22.70 26.78
CA LEU A 7 -32.67 22.78 26.06
C LEU A 7 -32.75 21.90 24.80
N PRO A 8 -32.42 22.41 23.60
CA PRO A 8 -32.39 21.57 22.41
C PRO A 8 -31.21 20.59 22.51
N PRO A 9 -31.39 19.31 22.16
CA PRO A 9 -30.29 18.38 22.12
C PRO A 9 -29.33 18.80 21.00
N LEU A 10 -28.08 19.13 21.37
CA LEU A 10 -26.99 19.23 20.41
C LEU A 10 -26.79 17.85 19.79
N VAL A 11 -27.37 17.63 18.61
CA VAL A 11 -27.06 16.46 17.79
C VAL A 11 -25.68 16.71 17.16
N LEU A 12 -24.63 16.30 17.88
CA LEU A 12 -23.29 16.19 17.32
C LEU A 12 -23.32 15.03 16.32
N ALA A 13 -23.63 15.34 15.06
CA ALA A 13 -23.40 14.42 13.96
C ALA A 13 -21.88 14.24 13.82
N ALA A 14 -21.33 13.28 14.56
CA ALA A 14 -19.99 12.77 14.32
C ALA A 14 -20.00 12.08 12.95
N GLY A 15 -19.75 12.86 11.89
CA GLY A 15 -19.48 12.31 10.59
C GLY A 15 -18.30 11.36 10.74
N CYS A 16 -18.51 10.09 10.42
CA CYS A 16 -17.43 9.14 10.24
C CYS A 16 -16.63 9.61 9.03
N ALA A 17 -15.71 10.55 9.24
CA ALA A 17 -14.66 10.79 8.28
C ALA A 17 -13.87 9.49 8.24
N SER A 18 -14.11 8.69 7.20
CA SER A 18 -13.23 7.59 6.83
C SER A 18 -11.87 8.23 6.57
N VAL A 19 -11.01 8.26 7.59
CA VAL A 19 -9.61 8.62 7.46
C VAL A 19 -9.00 7.53 6.58
N ASN A 20 -9.06 7.73 5.26
CA ASN A 20 -8.47 6.85 4.27
C ASN A 20 -6.96 7.12 4.18
N ASP A 21 -6.31 7.35 5.34
CA ASP A 21 -4.86 7.38 5.47
C ASP A 21 -4.37 5.94 5.35
N ARG A 22 -4.45 5.41 4.11
CA ARG A 22 -3.73 4.21 3.73
C ARG A 22 -2.28 4.45 4.12
N LEU A 23 -1.79 3.66 5.08
CA LEU A 23 -0.45 3.78 5.64
C LEU A 23 0.57 3.94 4.50
N PRO A 24 1.54 4.86 4.63
CA PRO A 24 2.54 5.03 3.60
C PRO A 24 3.32 3.73 3.42
N ASN A 25 3.90 3.59 2.23
CA ASN A 25 4.92 2.57 2.01
C ASN A 25 6.03 2.72 3.07
N TYR A 26 6.60 1.59 3.48
CA TYR A 26 7.65 1.58 4.51
C TYR A 26 8.66 0.48 4.24
N VAL A 27 9.94 0.83 4.30
CA VAL A 27 11.05 -0.11 4.19
C VAL A 27 12.08 0.30 5.23
N ASP A 28 12.40 -0.61 6.15
CA ASP A 28 13.44 -0.36 7.14
C ASP A 28 14.81 -0.21 6.48
N GLN A 29 15.64 0.71 6.99
CA GLN A 29 16.97 1.00 6.43
C GLN A 29 17.94 -0.18 6.53
N ASN A 30 17.72 -1.12 7.45
CA ASN A 30 18.54 -2.31 7.60
C ASN A 30 18.22 -3.41 6.58
N VAL A 31 17.22 -3.21 5.70
CA VAL A 31 16.93 -4.13 4.61
C VAL A 31 18.02 -4.02 3.54
N THR A 32 18.81 -5.09 3.41
CA THR A 32 19.88 -5.17 2.42
C THR A 32 19.33 -5.23 0.99
N LYS A 33 20.14 -4.85 0.00
CA LYS A 33 19.78 -4.95 -1.43
C LYS A 33 19.42 -6.38 -1.85
N ASN A 34 20.12 -7.38 -1.32
CA ASN A 34 19.85 -8.78 -1.64
C ASN A 34 18.49 -9.23 -1.10
N THR A 35 18.18 -8.85 0.15
CA THR A 35 16.87 -9.14 0.74
C THR A 35 15.77 -8.38 0.00
N ALA A 36 15.99 -7.10 -0.33
CA ALA A 36 15.04 -6.31 -1.10
C ALA A 36 14.72 -6.97 -2.46
N LYS A 37 15.72 -7.49 -3.17
CA LYS A 37 15.53 -8.23 -4.43
C LYS A 37 14.70 -9.49 -4.23
N LEU A 38 15.04 -10.29 -3.21
CA LEU A 38 14.34 -11.52 -2.90
C LEU A 38 12.85 -11.26 -2.60
N ILE A 39 12.56 -10.22 -1.80
CA ILE A 39 11.19 -9.82 -1.47
C ILE A 39 10.46 -9.29 -2.70
N ALA A 40 11.12 -8.46 -3.52
CA ALA A 40 10.54 -7.89 -4.72
C ALA A 40 10.14 -8.99 -5.71
N ASP A 41 11.02 -9.96 -5.99
CA ASP A 41 10.73 -11.09 -6.87
C ASP A 41 9.56 -11.93 -6.33
N ASP A 42 9.44 -12.08 -5.01
CA ASP A 42 8.33 -12.79 -4.39
C ASP A 42 6.99 -12.05 -4.54
N PHE A 43 6.98 -10.74 -4.31
CA PHE A 43 5.82 -9.91 -4.57
C PHE A 43 5.39 -9.99 -6.02
N ILE A 44 6.31 -9.87 -6.98
CA ILE A 44 5.99 -10.00 -8.41
C ILE A 44 5.29 -11.33 -8.70
N ARG A 45 5.81 -12.45 -8.19
CA ARG A 45 5.18 -13.77 -8.39
C ARG A 45 3.76 -13.82 -7.83
N ASN A 46 3.57 -13.27 -6.63
CA ASN A 46 2.26 -13.26 -5.98
C ASN A 46 1.26 -12.32 -6.67
N LEU A 47 1.71 -11.21 -7.24
CA LEU A 47 0.86 -10.22 -7.90
C LEU A 47 0.36 -10.67 -9.29
N LYS A 48 1.11 -11.52 -10.01
CA LYS A 48 0.81 -11.90 -11.41
C LYS A 48 -0.60 -12.45 -11.63
N LYS A 49 -1.06 -13.33 -10.75
CA LYS A 49 -2.38 -13.96 -10.87
C LYS A 49 -3.54 -13.00 -10.56
N PRO A 50 -3.55 -12.29 -9.41
CA PRO A 50 -4.63 -11.37 -9.09
C PRO A 50 -4.59 -10.04 -9.85
N LEU A 51 -3.40 -9.62 -10.31
CA LEU A 51 -3.15 -8.37 -11.03
C LEU A 51 -2.35 -8.68 -12.30
N PRO A 52 -2.99 -9.05 -13.42
CA PRO A 52 -2.29 -9.41 -14.64
C PRO A 52 -1.54 -8.20 -15.23
N PRO A 53 -0.23 -8.32 -15.56
CA PRO A 53 0.60 -7.18 -15.94
C PRO A 53 0.07 -6.34 -17.11
N ALA A 54 -0.41 -6.99 -18.17
CA ALA A 54 -0.85 -6.31 -19.40
C ALA A 54 -2.13 -5.48 -19.23
N THR A 55 -2.89 -5.71 -18.17
CA THR A 55 -4.20 -5.08 -17.94
C THR A 55 -4.26 -4.28 -16.65
N THR A 56 -3.17 -4.22 -15.89
CA THR A 56 -3.14 -3.55 -14.58
C THR A 56 -2.11 -2.43 -14.57
N THR A 57 -2.59 -1.22 -14.30
CA THR A 57 -1.75 -0.09 -13.91
C THR A 57 -1.64 -0.04 -12.40
N LEU A 58 -0.41 0.00 -11.89
CA LEU A 58 -0.13 0.07 -10.46
C LEU A 58 0.22 1.49 -10.05
N ILE A 59 -0.46 1.98 -9.02
CA ILE A 59 -0.11 3.22 -8.34
C ILE A 59 0.77 2.88 -7.15
N ILE A 60 1.99 3.43 -7.12
CA ILE A 60 2.91 3.31 -5.99
C ILE A 60 3.17 4.70 -5.41
N LYS A 61 2.95 4.84 -4.10
CA LYS A 61 3.36 6.04 -3.36
C LYS A 61 4.87 5.99 -3.14
N LYS A 62 5.59 7.07 -3.44
CA LYS A 62 7.02 7.14 -3.11
C LYS A 62 7.18 7.18 -1.59
N ASN A 63 8.23 6.53 -1.11
CA ASN A 63 8.66 6.73 0.28
C ASN A 63 9.26 8.13 0.43
N ASN A 64 9.02 8.73 1.60
CA ASN A 64 9.64 10.01 1.97
C ASN A 64 11.14 9.86 2.28
N THR A 65 11.58 8.63 2.56
CA THR A 65 12.96 8.27 2.86
C THR A 65 13.49 7.39 1.75
N GLU A 66 14.74 7.60 1.35
CA GLU A 66 15.41 6.72 0.39
C GLU A 66 15.52 5.30 0.94
N ASP A 67 15.26 4.32 0.08
CA ASP A 67 15.32 2.91 0.45
C ASP A 67 15.81 2.03 -0.71
N ASN A 68 16.33 0.85 -0.37
CA ASN A 68 16.90 -0.11 -1.33
C ASN A 68 15.86 -0.90 -2.14
N PHE A 69 14.57 -0.80 -1.81
CA PHE A 69 13.51 -1.65 -2.32
C PHE A 69 12.64 -0.95 -3.37
N THR A 70 12.12 0.24 -3.09
CA THR A 70 11.19 0.98 -3.95
C THR A 70 11.67 1.13 -5.40
N PRO A 71 12.88 1.69 -5.67
CA PRO A 71 13.35 1.84 -7.06
C PRO A 71 13.56 0.49 -7.75
N LEU A 72 14.05 -0.51 -7.03
CA LEU A 72 14.24 -1.88 -7.53
C LEU A 72 12.90 -2.52 -7.89
N PHE A 73 11.92 -2.44 -7.00
CA PHE A 73 10.61 -3.03 -7.17
C PHE A 73 9.84 -2.42 -8.34
N VAL A 74 9.89 -1.09 -8.50
CA VAL A 74 9.31 -0.40 -9.66
C VAL A 74 9.98 -0.83 -10.96
N SER A 75 11.31 -0.97 -10.97
CA SER A 75 12.04 -1.46 -12.13
C SER A 75 11.62 -2.89 -12.51
N LEU A 76 11.49 -3.78 -11.52
CA LEU A 76 11.06 -5.16 -11.73
C LEU A 76 9.61 -5.27 -12.20
N LEU A 77 8.69 -4.46 -11.65
CA LEU A 77 7.31 -4.38 -12.11
C LEU A 77 7.24 -4.02 -13.60
N ARG A 78 7.94 -2.94 -14.00
CA ARG A 78 7.98 -2.51 -15.40
C ARG A 78 8.56 -3.58 -16.33
N ARG A 79 9.64 -4.24 -15.92
CA ARG A 79 10.24 -5.36 -16.68
C ARG A 79 9.31 -6.57 -16.80
N ASN A 80 8.36 -6.74 -15.87
CA ASN A 80 7.34 -7.80 -15.93
C ASN A 80 6.06 -7.36 -16.64
N GLY A 81 6.05 -6.20 -17.30
CA GLY A 81 4.94 -5.74 -18.14
C GLY A 81 3.89 -4.90 -17.43
N TYR A 82 4.11 -4.52 -16.16
CA TYR A 82 3.20 -3.61 -15.47
C TYR A 82 3.42 -2.16 -15.91
N SER A 83 2.32 -1.43 -16.12
CA SER A 83 2.35 0.03 -16.08
C SER A 83 2.44 0.49 -14.63
N VAL A 84 3.38 1.39 -14.31
CA VAL A 84 3.58 1.89 -12.94
C VAL A 84 3.62 3.40 -12.94
N ILE A 85 2.67 3.99 -12.21
CA ILE A 85 2.52 5.43 -11.99
C ILE A 85 2.78 5.77 -10.52
N TYR A 86 3.37 6.94 -10.28
CA TYR A 86 3.57 7.44 -8.92
C TYR A 86 2.38 8.30 -8.49
N THR A 87 2.05 8.29 -7.19
CA THR A 87 0.95 9.09 -6.63
C THR A 87 1.06 10.59 -6.87
N ASP A 88 2.26 11.07 -7.19
CA ASP A 88 2.56 12.48 -7.46
C ASP A 88 2.09 12.93 -8.86
N GLN A 89 1.53 12.01 -9.68
CA GLN A 89 1.08 12.27 -11.05
C GLN A 89 -0.43 12.55 -11.12
N PRO A 90 -0.90 13.42 -12.06
CA PRO A 90 -2.28 13.88 -12.11
C PRO A 90 -3.31 12.74 -12.30
N GLN A 91 -4.41 12.85 -11.55
CA GLN A 91 -5.47 11.86 -11.25
C GLN A 91 -6.22 11.20 -12.42
N LYS A 92 -6.00 11.61 -13.69
CA LYS A 92 -6.86 11.21 -14.83
C LYS A 92 -6.87 9.70 -15.18
N GLN A 93 -6.08 8.86 -14.51
CA GLN A 93 -5.99 7.41 -14.77
C GLN A 93 -6.49 6.51 -13.62
N GLN A 94 -7.11 7.06 -12.57
CA GLN A 94 -7.39 6.28 -11.34
C GLN A 94 -8.49 5.22 -11.47
N ASN A 95 -9.45 5.36 -12.39
CA ASN A 95 -10.63 4.47 -12.44
C ASN A 95 -10.32 3.01 -12.82
N MET A 96 -9.12 2.69 -13.33
CA MET A 96 -8.66 1.32 -13.63
C MET A 96 -7.31 0.99 -12.98
N SER A 97 -6.84 1.84 -12.07
CA SER A 97 -5.52 1.69 -11.46
C SER A 97 -5.64 1.08 -10.06
N VAL A 98 -4.70 0.21 -9.72
CA VAL A 98 -4.66 -0.45 -8.41
C VAL A 98 -3.57 0.20 -7.57
N THR A 99 -3.95 0.77 -6.42
CA THR A 99 -2.97 1.23 -5.42
C THR A 99 -2.30 0.03 -4.77
N LEU A 100 -0.99 -0.03 -4.87
CA LEU A 100 -0.16 -1.06 -4.24
C LEU A 100 0.60 -0.43 -3.08
N THR A 101 0.38 -0.97 -1.88
CA THR A 101 1.07 -0.55 -0.67
C THR A 101 1.88 -1.70 -0.08
N TYR A 102 3.06 -1.43 0.45
CA TYR A 102 3.92 -2.43 1.07
C TYR A 102 4.63 -1.93 2.32
N ARG A 103 4.94 -2.87 3.21
CA ARG A 103 5.76 -2.66 4.40
C ARG A 103 6.78 -3.78 4.53
N ILE A 104 8.03 -3.43 4.78
CA ILE A 104 9.13 -4.38 4.98
C ILE A 104 9.86 -4.01 6.27
N THR A 105 9.80 -4.90 7.26
CA THR A 105 10.26 -4.63 8.61
C THR A 105 11.07 -5.82 9.13
N PRO A 106 12.31 -5.59 9.64
CA PRO A 106 13.05 -6.58 10.40
C PRO A 106 12.28 -7.03 11.65
N MET A 107 12.49 -8.28 12.02
CA MET A 107 12.03 -8.90 13.26
C MET A 107 13.23 -9.57 13.92
N ASP A 108 13.07 -10.02 15.17
CA ASP A 108 14.14 -10.67 15.95
C ASP A 108 14.85 -11.81 15.20
N LYS A 109 14.11 -12.61 14.43
CA LYS A 109 14.62 -13.81 13.72
C LYS A 109 14.53 -13.72 12.19
N GLY A 110 14.22 -12.55 11.63
CA GLY A 110 13.94 -12.48 10.21
C GLY A 110 13.47 -11.13 9.72
N ILE A 111 12.79 -11.14 8.57
CA ILE A 111 12.18 -9.96 7.96
C ILE A 111 10.74 -10.32 7.60
N MET A 112 9.79 -9.47 8.01
CA MET A 112 8.41 -9.55 7.56
C MET A 112 8.21 -8.59 6.39
N SER A 113 7.60 -9.09 5.33
CA SER A 113 7.10 -8.27 4.24
C SER A 113 5.60 -8.41 4.11
N VAL A 114 4.95 -7.29 3.83
CA VAL A 114 3.53 -7.21 3.54
C VAL A 114 3.36 -6.41 2.25
N VAL A 115 2.57 -6.92 1.32
CA VAL A 115 2.03 -6.13 0.21
C VAL A 115 0.51 -6.26 0.22
N TYR A 116 -0.18 -5.14 0.05
CA TYR A 116 -1.63 -5.12 0.00
C TYR A 116 -2.15 -4.14 -1.04
N TYR A 117 -3.34 -4.45 -1.53
CA TYR A 117 -4.01 -3.74 -2.61
C TYR A 117 -5.50 -4.03 -2.58
N GLU A 118 -6.29 -3.19 -3.23
CA GLU A 118 -7.74 -3.34 -3.32
C GLU A 118 -8.15 -3.69 -4.75
N VAL A 119 -8.96 -4.74 -4.91
CA VAL A 119 -9.55 -5.14 -6.19
C VAL A 119 -11.02 -5.46 -5.96
N ALA A 120 -11.90 -4.87 -6.77
CA ALA A 120 -13.35 -5.07 -6.69
C ALA A 120 -13.93 -4.85 -5.28
N GLY A 121 -13.45 -3.81 -4.57
CA GLY A 121 -13.88 -3.47 -3.21
C GLY A 121 -13.35 -4.40 -2.11
N VAL A 122 -12.46 -5.35 -2.45
CA VAL A 122 -11.86 -6.27 -1.48
C VAL A 122 -10.37 -5.98 -1.32
N THR A 123 -9.95 -5.70 -0.09
CA THR A 123 -8.53 -5.58 0.25
C THR A 123 -7.89 -6.96 0.35
N ARG A 124 -6.81 -7.16 -0.39
CA ARG A 124 -5.99 -8.37 -0.37
C ARG A 124 -4.66 -8.08 0.28
N TYR A 125 -4.24 -9.00 1.13
CA TYR A 125 -2.94 -8.96 1.81
C TYR A 125 -2.11 -10.17 1.40
N TYR A 126 -0.83 -9.96 1.17
CA TYR A 126 0.16 -11.01 1.08
C TYR A 126 1.27 -10.72 2.09
N ILE A 127 1.38 -11.61 3.06
CA ILE A 127 2.30 -11.50 4.20
C ILE A 127 3.28 -12.66 4.11
N ARG A 128 4.57 -12.37 4.23
CA ARG A 128 5.60 -13.39 4.28
C ARG A 128 6.70 -13.04 5.26
N THR A 129 7.24 -14.06 5.91
CA THR A 129 8.43 -13.97 6.75
C THR A 129 9.61 -14.67 6.06
N TYR A 130 10.79 -14.08 6.21
CA TYR A 130 12.05 -14.59 5.69
C TYR A 130 13.02 -14.75 6.84
N ASN A 131 13.65 -15.92 6.95
CA ASN A 131 14.70 -16.15 7.93
C ASN A 131 15.96 -15.36 7.51
N ARG A 132 16.66 -14.83 8.51
CA ARG A 132 17.91 -14.07 8.30
C ARG A 132 19.11 -15.00 8.14
#